data_AF-A0A0G1BB07-F1
#
_entry.id   AF-A0A0G1BB07-F1
#
_cell.length_a   1.000
_cell.length_b   1.000
_cell.length_c   1.000
_cell.angle_alpha   90.00
_cell.angle_beta   90.00
_cell.angle_gamma   90.00
#
_symmetry.space_group_name_H-M   'P 1'
#
loop_
_entity.id
_entity.type
_entity.pdbx_description
1 polymer ?
#
loop_
_entity_poly.entity_id
_entity_poly.type
_entity_poly.pdbx_seq_one_letter_code
_entity_poly.pdbx_strand_id
1 'polypeptide(L)'
;LLNFMGKNIAAKEGHEFAIKIIDHMRDKLMTYQQETDHLYNLEATPGEGTTYRFAKHDKKQFADIVVANEKAHQERGAAPYYTNSTQLPVTFGDDIFDALDLQDDLQTKYTGGTVLHGFIGEKMPSIAATKELVKKIANNYHLPYYTITPTFSVCPVHGYLAGEHQFCPRCDEEIGYTEAGQAAKEDVVEQAKLFSN
;
A
#
# COMPACT_ATOMS: atom_id res chain seq x y z
N LEU A 1 10.18 -6.04 -11.07
CA LEU A 1 11.54 -5.83 -10.51
C LEU A 1 12.04 -7.06 -9.77
N LEU A 2 11.34 -7.53 -8.72
CA LEU A 2 11.74 -8.74 -7.96
C LEU A 2 11.99 -9.96 -8.85
N ASN A 3 11.07 -10.30 -9.75
CA ASN A 3 11.23 -11.42 -10.69
C ASN A 3 12.34 -11.24 -11.73
N PHE A 4 12.89 -10.03 -11.90
CA PHE A 4 13.92 -9.75 -12.91
C PHE A 4 15.33 -9.64 -12.30
N MET A 5 15.42 -9.04 -11.12
CA MET A 5 16.71 -8.70 -10.49
C MET A 5 16.77 -9.01 -8.99
N GLY A 6 15.74 -9.63 -8.40
CA GLY A 6 15.70 -9.97 -6.98
C GLY A 6 15.62 -8.77 -6.03
N LYS A 7 15.35 -7.56 -6.54
CA LYS A 7 15.21 -6.32 -5.76
C LYS A 7 13.85 -5.68 -5.99
N ASN A 8 13.27 -5.12 -4.93
CA ASN A 8 12.02 -4.36 -5.01
C ASN A 8 12.30 -2.89 -5.40
N ILE A 9 11.24 -2.11 -5.63
CA ILE A 9 11.37 -0.72 -6.08
C ILE A 9 11.96 0.22 -5.02
N ALA A 10 11.86 -0.13 -3.74
CA ALA A 10 12.41 0.66 -2.64
C ALA A 10 13.94 0.51 -2.49
N ALA A 11 14.53 -0.54 -3.07
CA ALA A 11 15.99 -0.67 -3.13
C ALA A 11 16.55 0.28 -4.20
N LYS A 12 17.70 0.90 -3.93
CA LYS A 12 18.36 1.85 -4.85
C LYS A 12 18.46 1.31 -6.28
N GLU A 13 18.94 0.08 -6.45
CA GLU A 13 19.11 -0.53 -7.76
C GLU A 13 17.76 -0.82 -8.44
N GLY A 14 16.73 -1.17 -7.65
CA GLY A 14 15.37 -1.37 -8.15
C GLY A 14 14.71 -0.07 -8.59
N HIS A 15 14.91 1.00 -7.83
CA HIS A 15 14.46 2.36 -8.14
C HIS A 15 15.07 2.85 -9.46
N GLU A 16 16.41 2.79 -9.57
CA GLU A 16 17.13 3.17 -10.79
C GLU A 16 16.67 2.35 -12.01
N PHE A 17 16.35 1.06 -11.82
CA PHE A 17 15.85 0.22 -12.90
C PHE A 17 14.40 0.56 -13.28
N ALA A 18 13.54 0.89 -12.32
CA ALA A 18 12.18 1.35 -12.58
C ALA A 18 12.18 2.65 -13.39
N ILE A 19 13.05 3.60 -13.05
CA ILE A 19 13.25 4.85 -13.78
C ILE A 19 13.61 4.57 -15.24
N LYS A 20 14.58 3.67 -15.49
CA LYS A 20 14.98 3.28 -16.85
C LYS A 20 13.83 2.68 -17.66
N ILE A 21 12.99 1.85 -17.04
CA ILE A 21 11.82 1.26 -17.69
C ILE A 21 10.83 2.35 -18.09
N ILE A 22 10.49 3.25 -17.18
CA ILE A 22 9.53 4.32 -17.45
C ILE A 22 10.05 5.27 -18.54
N ASP A 23 11.32 5.66 -18.47
CA ASP A 23 11.91 6.54 -19.48
C ASP A 23 11.91 5.86 -20.85
N HIS A 24 12.21 4.56 -20.92
CA HIS A 24 12.07 3.79 -22.16
C HIS A 24 10.63 3.78 -22.70
N MET A 25 9.64 3.62 -21.82
CA MET A 25 8.23 3.69 -22.23
C MET A 25 7.87 5.07 -22.78
N ARG A 26 8.34 6.15 -22.15
CA ARG A 26 8.12 7.52 -22.62
C ARG A 26 8.72 7.76 -24.01
N ASP A 27 9.95 7.31 -24.24
CA ASP A 27 10.60 7.42 -25.55
C ASP A 27 9.81 6.68 -26.64
N LYS A 28 9.23 5.52 -26.30
CA LYS A 28 8.34 4.79 -27.20
C LYS A 28 7.05 5.54 -27.50
N LEU A 29 6.42 6.14 -26.49
CA LEU A 29 5.23 6.97 -26.71
C LEU A 29 5.53 8.16 -27.63
N MET A 30 6.70 8.80 -27.49
CA MET A 30 7.12 9.87 -28.39
C MET A 30 7.30 9.39 -29.83
N THR A 31 7.86 8.19 -30.02
CA THR A 31 8.00 7.57 -31.34
C THR A 31 6.62 7.33 -31.96
N TYR A 32 5.69 6.74 -31.21
CA TYR A 32 4.33 6.49 -31.70
C TYR A 32 3.60 7.78 -32.05
N GLN A 33 3.76 8.82 -31.23
CA GLN A 33 3.16 10.12 -31.52
C GLN A 33 3.68 10.73 -32.84
N GLN A 34 4.97 10.59 -33.14
CA GLN A 34 5.55 11.05 -34.41
C GLN A 34 5.05 10.21 -35.61
N GLU A 35 4.86 8.91 -35.42
CA GLU A 35 4.42 7.99 -36.48
C GLU A 35 2.93 8.14 -36.81
N THR A 36 2.09 8.37 -35.80
CA THR A 36 0.62 8.33 -35.98
C THR A 36 -0.07 9.68 -35.88
N ASP A 37 0.63 10.74 -35.48
CA ASP A 37 0.05 12.06 -35.18
C ASP A 37 -1.07 12.01 -34.12
N HIS A 38 -0.97 11.07 -33.16
CA HIS A 38 -1.87 10.97 -32.01
C HIS A 38 -1.12 11.26 -30.73
N LEU A 39 -1.79 11.94 -29.79
CA LEU A 39 -1.25 12.18 -28.46
C LEU A 39 -1.41 10.92 -27.61
N TYR A 40 -0.28 10.42 -27.09
CA TYR A 40 -0.26 9.30 -26.17
C TYR A 40 0.22 9.74 -24.79
N ASN A 41 -0.40 9.20 -23.74
CA ASN A 41 -0.04 9.44 -22.36
C ASN A 41 0.41 8.15 -21.67
N LEU A 42 1.21 8.31 -20.62
CA LEU A 42 1.60 7.21 -19.73
C LEU A 42 0.80 7.31 -18.43
N GLU A 43 0.01 6.30 -18.11
CA GLU A 43 -0.89 6.30 -16.96
C GLU A 43 -0.49 5.23 -15.94
N ALA A 44 -0.51 5.62 -14.67
CA ALA A 44 -0.49 4.68 -13.57
C ALA A 44 -1.92 4.14 -13.37
N THR A 45 -2.27 3.10 -14.13
CA THR A 45 -3.61 2.51 -14.12
C THR A 45 -4.06 2.19 -12.69
N PRO A 46 -5.33 2.43 -12.29
CA PRO A 46 -5.82 2.12 -10.93
C PRO A 46 -5.65 0.64 -10.52
N GLY A 47 -5.79 -0.28 -11.47
CA GLY A 47 -5.28 -1.66 -11.35
C GLY A 47 -6.07 -2.60 -10.42
N GLU A 48 -7.28 -2.24 -9.97
CA GLU A 48 -8.01 -2.97 -8.92
C GLU A 48 -8.26 -4.44 -9.28
N GLY A 49 -8.69 -4.73 -10.51
CA GLY A 49 -8.87 -6.11 -10.99
C GLY A 49 -7.64 -6.68 -11.69
N THR A 50 -6.87 -5.82 -12.35
CA THR A 50 -5.78 -6.22 -13.24
C THR A 50 -4.61 -6.84 -12.49
N THR A 51 -4.27 -6.29 -11.32
CA THR A 51 -3.19 -6.79 -10.45
C THR A 51 -3.42 -8.24 -10.03
N TYR A 52 -4.63 -8.57 -9.56
CA TYR A 52 -5.02 -9.94 -9.21
C TYR A 52 -5.10 -10.85 -10.43
N ARG A 53 -5.70 -10.36 -11.53
CA ARG A 53 -5.89 -11.17 -12.75
C ARG A 53 -4.55 -11.61 -13.31
N PHE A 54 -3.60 -10.70 -13.49
CA PHE A 54 -2.28 -11.05 -14.01
C PHE A 54 -1.51 -11.95 -13.04
N ALA A 55 -1.47 -11.64 -11.75
CA ALA A 55 -0.80 -12.49 -10.77
C ALA A 55 -1.35 -13.93 -10.76
N LYS A 56 -2.68 -14.10 -10.88
CA LYS A 56 -3.32 -15.43 -10.96
C LYS A 56 -2.99 -16.17 -12.25
N HIS A 57 -2.89 -15.48 -13.39
CA HIS A 57 -2.50 -16.11 -14.66
C HIS A 57 -1.04 -16.52 -14.64
N ASP A 58 -0.16 -15.64 -14.16
CA ASP A 58 1.27 -15.93 -14.11
C ASP A 58 1.57 -17.08 -13.15
N LYS A 59 0.93 -17.14 -11.98
CA LYS A 59 1.06 -18.28 -11.05
C LYS A 59 0.67 -19.63 -11.66
N LYS A 60 -0.22 -19.65 -12.67
CA LYS A 60 -0.57 -20.88 -13.40
C LYS A 60 0.47 -21.26 -14.45
N GLN A 61 1.15 -20.26 -15.02
CA GLN A 61 2.07 -20.45 -16.13
C GLN A 61 3.52 -20.64 -15.67
N PHE A 62 3.91 -19.95 -14.61
CA PHE A 62 5.27 -19.87 -14.09
C PHE A 62 5.24 -20.22 -12.60
N ALA A 63 5.65 -21.44 -12.26
CA ALA A 63 5.54 -21.97 -10.90
C ALA A 63 6.39 -21.21 -9.86
N ASP A 64 7.49 -20.60 -10.31
CA ASP A 64 8.47 -19.89 -9.52
C ASP A 64 8.26 -18.37 -9.47
N ILE A 65 7.25 -17.84 -10.19
CA ILE A 65 7.03 -16.39 -10.20
C ILE A 65 6.62 -15.87 -8.83
N VAL A 66 7.25 -14.79 -8.39
CA VAL A 66 6.98 -14.14 -7.11
C VAL A 66 5.92 -13.06 -7.28
N VAL A 67 4.88 -13.09 -6.45
CA VAL A 67 3.84 -12.04 -6.39
C VAL A 67 4.06 -11.13 -5.18
N ALA A 68 3.38 -9.98 -5.11
CA ALA A 68 3.63 -8.98 -4.07
C ALA A 68 3.33 -9.51 -2.66
N ASN A 69 2.33 -10.39 -2.52
CA ASN A 69 1.96 -11.05 -1.27
C ASN A 69 2.40 -12.51 -1.20
N GLU A 70 3.53 -12.88 -1.80
CA GLU A 70 4.00 -14.27 -1.94
C GLU A 70 3.88 -15.08 -0.65
N LYS A 71 4.38 -14.54 0.47
CA LYS A 71 4.31 -15.20 1.78
C LYS A 71 2.86 -15.53 2.18
N ALA A 72 1.94 -14.57 2.05
CA ALA A 72 0.54 -14.77 2.38
C ALA A 72 -0.15 -15.75 1.41
N HIS A 73 0.25 -15.74 0.13
CA HIS A 73 -0.26 -16.67 -0.87
C HIS A 73 0.14 -18.12 -0.54
N GLN A 74 1.42 -18.35 -0.20
CA GLN A 74 1.95 -19.67 0.13
C GLN A 74 1.45 -20.20 1.48
N GLU A 75 1.49 -19.36 2.53
CA GLU A 75 1.20 -19.80 3.90
C GLU A 75 -0.31 -19.84 4.22
N ARG A 76 -1.10 -18.95 3.60
CA ARG A 76 -2.51 -18.75 3.94
C ARG A 76 -3.47 -18.97 2.78
N GLY A 77 -2.97 -19.36 1.60
CA GLY A 77 -3.78 -19.49 0.39
C GLY A 77 -4.43 -18.18 -0.06
N ALA A 78 -3.87 -17.02 0.33
CA ALA A 78 -4.40 -15.72 -0.05
C ALA A 78 -4.38 -15.54 -1.58
N ALA A 79 -5.34 -14.81 -2.13
CA ALA A 79 -5.36 -14.50 -3.56
C ALA A 79 -4.07 -13.73 -3.94
N PRO A 80 -3.32 -14.15 -4.99
CA PRO A 80 -2.10 -13.48 -5.38
C PRO A 80 -2.39 -12.14 -6.04
N TYR A 81 -1.57 -11.13 -5.80
CA TYR A 81 -1.65 -9.82 -6.46
C TYR A 81 -0.28 -9.23 -6.76
N TYR A 82 -0.24 -8.27 -7.69
CA TYR A 82 0.91 -7.39 -7.91
C TYR A 82 0.67 -6.01 -7.32
N THR A 83 1.74 -5.35 -6.89
CA THR A 83 1.70 -3.92 -6.55
C THR A 83 1.34 -3.12 -7.80
N ASN A 84 0.45 -2.15 -7.65
CA ASN A 84 -0.04 -1.37 -8.77
C ASN A 84 1.03 -0.40 -9.30
N SER A 85 1.17 -0.31 -10.62
CA SER A 85 2.07 0.64 -11.29
C SER A 85 3.49 0.64 -10.70
N THR A 86 4.01 1.79 -10.25
CA THR A 86 5.32 1.95 -9.61
C THR A 86 5.21 2.28 -8.12
N GLN A 87 4.06 1.94 -7.52
CA GLN A 87 3.83 2.14 -6.10
C GLN A 87 4.80 1.29 -5.28
N LEU A 88 5.03 1.74 -4.05
CA LEU A 88 5.76 0.96 -3.05
C LEU A 88 4.93 -0.28 -2.64
N PRO A 89 5.59 -1.37 -2.19
CA PRO A 89 4.88 -2.50 -1.59
C PRO A 89 3.95 -2.04 -0.46
N VAL A 90 2.79 -2.67 -0.30
CA VAL A 90 1.83 -2.30 0.77
C VAL A 90 2.42 -2.44 2.19
N THR A 91 3.46 -3.23 2.33
CA THR A 91 4.20 -3.43 3.60
C THR A 91 5.40 -2.49 3.74
N PHE A 92 5.56 -1.52 2.84
CA PHE A 92 6.56 -0.47 2.99
C PHE A 92 6.16 0.42 4.17
N GLY A 93 7.15 0.89 4.93
CA GLY A 93 6.94 1.49 6.26
C GLY A 93 5.97 2.68 6.29
N ASP A 94 5.64 3.12 7.51
CA ASP A 94 4.55 4.05 7.76
C ASP A 94 4.94 5.53 7.65
N ASP A 95 6.20 5.86 7.34
CA ASP A 95 6.64 7.24 7.16
C ASP A 95 6.30 7.74 5.75
N ILE A 96 5.40 8.72 5.70
CA ILE A 96 4.98 9.36 4.46
C ILE A 96 6.14 10.07 3.74
N PHE A 97 7.13 10.61 4.45
CA PHE A 97 8.25 11.32 3.83
C PHE A 97 9.21 10.35 3.15
N ASP A 98 9.46 9.18 3.74
CA ASP A 98 10.23 8.12 3.06
C ASP A 98 9.54 7.67 1.78
N ALA A 99 8.21 7.53 1.82
CA ALA A 99 7.43 7.19 0.64
C ALA A 99 7.49 8.30 -0.43
N LEU A 100 7.40 9.56 -0.03
CA LEU A 100 7.50 10.72 -0.93
C LEU A 100 8.88 10.79 -1.60
N ASP A 101 9.96 10.64 -0.81
CA ASP A 101 11.34 10.66 -1.30
C ASP A 101 11.61 9.58 -2.34
N LEU A 102 11.02 8.39 -2.17
CA LEU A 102 11.14 7.27 -3.11
C LEU A 102 10.16 7.30 -4.28
N GLN A 103 9.19 8.23 -4.30
CA GLN A 103 8.15 8.22 -5.31
C GLN A 103 8.13 9.49 -6.16
N ASP A 104 8.66 10.62 -5.70
CA ASP A 104 8.54 11.90 -6.40
C ASP A 104 9.00 11.84 -7.87
N ASP A 105 10.18 11.29 -8.12
CA ASP A 105 10.76 11.20 -9.46
C ASP A 105 10.08 10.15 -10.35
N LEU A 106 9.56 9.05 -9.79
CA LEU A 106 8.79 8.04 -10.52
C LEU A 106 7.42 8.60 -10.91
N GLN A 107 6.74 9.25 -9.96
CA GLN A 107 5.36 9.72 -10.14
C GLN A 107 5.29 10.86 -11.15
N THR A 108 6.29 11.75 -11.18
CA THR A 108 6.38 12.83 -12.17
C THR A 108 6.61 12.36 -13.62
N LYS A 109 6.95 11.09 -13.82
CA LYS A 109 7.14 10.55 -15.17
C LYS A 109 5.85 10.08 -15.83
N TYR A 110 4.76 9.93 -15.08
CA TYR A 110 3.44 9.68 -15.65
C TYR A 110 2.86 10.97 -16.21
N THR A 111 2.40 10.91 -17.46
CA THR A 111 1.84 12.06 -18.18
C THR A 111 0.32 12.02 -18.29
N GLY A 112 -0.29 10.86 -18.05
CA GLY A 112 -1.73 10.66 -18.13
C GLY A 112 -2.44 10.86 -16.80
N GLY A 113 -1.91 10.22 -15.76
CA GLY A 113 -2.49 10.25 -14.44
C GLY A 113 -1.70 9.37 -13.50
N THR A 114 -1.53 9.86 -12.27
CA THR A 114 -1.02 9.08 -11.16
C THR A 114 -1.50 9.66 -9.84
N VAL A 115 -1.38 8.91 -8.76
CA VAL A 115 -1.69 9.34 -7.40
C VAL A 115 -0.75 8.65 -6.41
N LEU A 116 -0.20 9.39 -5.46
CA LEU A 116 0.42 8.82 -4.28
C LEU A 116 -0.58 8.81 -3.11
N HIS A 117 -0.74 7.66 -2.46
CA HIS A 117 -1.59 7.52 -1.28
C HIS A 117 -0.75 7.62 0.00
N GLY A 118 -0.86 8.74 0.71
CA GLY A 118 -0.27 8.93 2.02
C GLY A 118 -1.25 8.54 3.12
N PHE A 119 -1.11 7.34 3.65
CA PHE A 119 -1.88 6.90 4.82
C PHE A 119 -1.25 7.45 6.10
N ILE A 120 -2.07 8.01 7.00
CA ILE A 120 -1.62 8.49 8.31
C ILE A 120 -2.35 7.74 9.42
N GLY A 121 -1.58 7.19 10.38
CA GLY A 121 -2.10 6.28 11.41
C GLY A 121 -3.07 6.91 12.41
N GLU A 122 -3.00 8.23 12.62
CA GLU A 122 -3.82 8.94 13.59
C GLU A 122 -5.04 9.64 12.96
N LYS A 123 -6.18 9.62 13.66
CA LYS A 123 -7.35 10.37 13.25
C LYS A 123 -7.10 11.87 13.46
N MET A 124 -7.31 12.63 12.39
CA MET A 124 -7.42 14.09 12.39
C MET A 124 -6.18 14.83 12.93
N PRO A 125 -5.12 14.98 12.12
CA PRO A 125 -4.21 16.09 12.36
C PRO A 125 -5.06 17.36 12.48
N SER A 126 -4.72 18.22 13.45
CA SER A 126 -5.39 19.52 13.58
C SER A 126 -5.44 20.20 12.21
N ILE A 127 -6.46 21.01 11.95
CA ILE A 127 -6.56 21.73 10.66
C ILE A 127 -5.24 22.44 10.35
N ALA A 128 -4.56 22.98 11.37
CA ALA A 128 -3.23 23.54 11.26
C ALA A 128 -2.18 22.51 10.80
N ALA A 129 -2.06 21.36 11.48
CA ALA A 129 -1.11 20.31 11.13
C ALA A 129 -1.35 19.75 9.71
N THR A 130 -2.60 19.49 9.33
CA THR A 130 -2.94 19.04 7.97
C THR A 130 -2.53 20.07 6.93
N LYS A 131 -2.80 21.36 7.19
CA LYS A 131 -2.46 22.46 6.28
C LYS A 131 -0.95 22.61 6.13
N GLU A 132 -0.20 22.48 7.23
CA GLU A 132 1.26 22.51 7.18
C GLU A 132 1.84 21.29 6.47
N LEU A 133 1.27 20.09 6.65
CA LEU A 133 1.68 18.90 5.91
C LEU A 133 1.44 19.06 4.40
N VAL A 134 0.25 19.49 3.99
CA VAL A 134 -0.07 19.77 2.58
C VAL A 134 0.90 20.79 1.98
N LYS A 135 1.15 21.91 2.68
CA LYS A 135 2.13 22.91 2.22
C LYS A 135 3.54 22.35 2.12
N LYS A 136 3.97 21.57 3.12
CA LYS A 136 5.30 20.96 3.12
C LYS A 136 5.45 20.01 1.94
N ILE A 137 4.45 19.18 1.65
CA ILE A 137 4.50 18.29 0.49
C ILE A 137 4.54 19.12 -0.81
N ALA A 138 3.61 20.04 -0.98
CA ALA A 138 3.50 20.85 -2.20
C ALA A 138 4.71 21.75 -2.48
N ASN A 139 5.45 22.18 -1.45
CA ASN A 139 6.63 23.04 -1.60
C ASN A 139 7.94 22.27 -1.79
N ASN A 140 8.02 21.01 -1.37
CA ASN A 140 9.27 20.24 -1.38
C ASN A 140 9.29 19.10 -2.41
N TYR A 141 8.12 18.73 -2.96
CA TYR A 141 8.00 17.64 -3.92
C TYR A 141 7.23 18.08 -5.17
N HIS A 142 7.43 17.34 -6.26
CA HIS A 142 6.91 17.64 -7.59
C HIS A 142 5.71 16.76 -7.98
N LEU A 143 5.27 15.84 -7.11
CA LEU A 143 4.15 14.93 -7.41
C LEU A 143 2.93 15.68 -7.96
N PRO A 144 2.35 15.20 -9.07
CA PRO A 144 1.21 15.87 -9.68
C PRO A 144 -0.06 15.73 -8.85
N TYR A 145 -0.19 14.64 -8.08
CA TYR A 145 -1.34 14.36 -7.26
C TYR A 145 -0.99 13.42 -6.10
N TYR A 146 -1.40 13.82 -4.88
CA TYR A 146 -1.28 13.01 -3.68
C TYR A 146 -2.55 13.12 -2.84
N THR A 147 -2.78 12.11 -2.01
CA THR A 147 -3.86 12.06 -1.03
C THR A 147 -3.29 11.89 0.37
N ILE A 148 -3.98 12.49 1.35
CA ILE A 148 -3.69 12.27 2.77
C ILE A 148 -4.93 11.57 3.34
N THR A 149 -4.77 10.30 3.71
CA THR A 149 -5.87 9.45 4.15
C THR A 149 -5.68 9.06 5.61
N PRO A 150 -6.50 9.59 6.53
CA PRO A 150 -6.45 9.16 7.92
C PRO A 150 -7.03 7.76 8.09
N THR A 151 -6.42 6.97 8.97
CA THR A 151 -6.92 5.65 9.33
C THR A 151 -8.10 5.75 10.29
N PHE A 152 -9.16 4.99 10.01
CA PHE A 152 -10.34 4.86 10.86
C PHE A 152 -10.94 3.45 10.74
N SER A 153 -11.59 2.99 11.80
CA SER A 153 -12.38 1.75 11.82
C SER A 153 -13.87 2.07 11.87
N VAL A 154 -14.73 1.13 11.45
CA VAL A 154 -16.19 1.27 11.52
C VAL A 154 -16.76 0.18 12.42
N CYS A 155 -17.41 0.60 13.51
CA CYS A 155 -18.21 -0.27 14.35
C CYS A 155 -19.68 -0.26 13.89
N PRO A 156 -20.34 -1.42 13.75
CA PRO A 156 -21.77 -1.48 13.42
C PRO A 156 -22.68 -0.80 14.45
N VAL A 157 -22.22 -0.64 15.69
CA VAL A 157 -22.96 -0.02 16.80
C VAL A 157 -22.59 1.45 16.98
N HIS A 158 -21.29 1.77 17.03
CA HIS A 158 -20.79 3.11 17.37
C HIS A 158 -20.37 3.96 16.17
N GLY A 159 -20.41 3.43 14.94
CA GLY A 159 -19.99 4.13 13.74
C GLY A 159 -18.47 4.32 13.64
N TYR A 160 -18.02 5.49 13.19
CA TYR A 160 -16.61 5.77 12.91
C TYR A 160 -15.75 5.90 14.18
N LEU A 161 -14.72 5.06 14.28
CA LEU A 161 -13.71 5.03 15.31
C LEU A 161 -12.39 5.63 14.82
N ALA A 162 -11.63 6.26 15.72
CA ALA A 162 -10.35 6.88 15.40
C ALA A 162 -9.23 5.84 15.32
N GLY A 163 -8.49 5.79 14.21
CA GLY A 163 -7.36 4.85 14.07
C GLY A 163 -7.81 3.43 13.70
N GLU A 164 -6.84 2.52 13.66
CA GLU A 164 -7.04 1.11 13.35
C GLU A 164 -7.44 0.33 14.59
N HIS A 165 -8.64 -0.25 14.55
CA HIS A 165 -9.19 -1.11 15.58
C HIS A 165 -9.72 -2.40 14.95
N GLN A 166 -9.21 -3.55 15.39
CA GLN A 166 -9.79 -4.85 15.03
C GLN A 166 -11.10 -5.11 15.78
N PHE A 167 -11.19 -4.67 17.04
CA PHE A 167 -12.38 -4.74 17.88
C PHE A 167 -12.75 -3.34 18.38
N CYS A 168 -14.05 -3.05 18.51
CA CYS A 168 -14.49 -1.72 18.91
C CYS A 168 -14.18 -1.51 20.40
N PRO A 169 -13.31 -0.55 20.77
CA PRO A 169 -12.94 -0.34 22.17
C PRO A 169 -14.13 0.10 23.03
N ARG A 170 -15.15 0.71 22.41
CA ARG A 170 -16.40 1.11 23.08
C ARG A 170 -17.33 -0.08 23.30
N CYS A 171 -17.42 -1.01 22.36
CA CYS A 171 -18.17 -2.25 22.58
C CYS A 171 -17.50 -3.08 23.68
N ASP A 172 -16.17 -3.14 23.65
CA ASP A 172 -15.38 -3.85 24.64
C ASP A 172 -15.62 -3.26 26.04
N GLU A 173 -15.58 -1.93 26.18
CA GLU A 173 -15.93 -1.26 27.43
C GLU A 173 -17.37 -1.56 27.89
N GLU A 174 -18.35 -1.53 26.97
CA GLU A 174 -19.78 -1.80 27.27
C GLU A 174 -20.03 -3.23 27.76
N ILE A 175 -19.29 -4.22 27.26
CA ILE A 175 -19.39 -5.62 27.71
C ILE A 175 -18.48 -5.92 28.92
N GLY A 176 -17.77 -4.90 29.44
CA GLY A 176 -16.81 -5.05 30.53
C GLY A 176 -15.56 -5.85 30.14
N TYR A 177 -15.24 -5.93 28.86
CA TYR A 177 -13.99 -6.49 28.39
C TYR A 177 -12.83 -5.58 28.79
N THR A 178 -11.80 -6.18 29.36
CA THR A 178 -10.52 -5.53 29.63
C THR A 178 -9.43 -6.49 29.16
N GLU A 179 -8.37 -5.99 28.53
CA GLU A 179 -7.25 -6.83 28.09
C GLU A 179 -6.67 -7.66 29.25
N ALA A 180 -6.62 -7.07 30.46
CA ALA A 180 -6.24 -7.76 31.70
C ALA A 180 -7.20 -8.92 32.08
N GLY A 181 -8.50 -8.76 31.80
CA GLY A 181 -9.52 -9.79 32.04
C GLY A 181 -9.47 -10.96 31.06
N GLN A 182 -8.90 -10.76 29.86
CA GLN A 182 -8.69 -11.85 28.89
C GLN A 182 -7.44 -12.66 29.23
N ALA A 183 -6.31 -12.01 29.55
CA ALA A 183 -5.10 -12.68 30.01
C ALA A 183 -5.37 -13.55 31.25
N ALA A 184 -6.14 -13.04 32.22
CA ALA A 184 -6.55 -13.80 33.41
C ALA A 184 -7.47 -14.99 33.08
N LYS A 185 -8.34 -14.89 32.06
CA LYS A 185 -9.20 -16.00 31.63
C LYS A 185 -8.42 -17.05 30.83
N GLU A 186 -7.47 -16.64 30.00
CA GLU A 186 -6.61 -17.54 29.23
C GLU A 186 -5.68 -18.33 30.18
N ASP A 187 -5.07 -17.67 31.17
CA ASP A 187 -4.31 -18.34 32.25
C ASP A 187 -5.17 -19.35 33.03
N VAL A 188 -6.43 -19.01 33.36
CA VAL A 188 -7.34 -19.92 34.06
C VAL A 188 -7.74 -21.11 33.18
N VAL A 189 -7.96 -20.90 31.88
CA VAL A 189 -8.28 -21.98 30.93
C VAL A 189 -7.07 -22.88 30.69
N GLU A 190 -5.86 -22.33 30.65
CA GLU A 190 -4.62 -23.08 30.49
C GLU A 190 -4.26 -23.86 31.76
N GLN A 191 -4.40 -23.25 32.95
CA GLN A 191 -4.30 -23.96 34.23
C GLN A 191 -5.37 -25.06 34.37
N ALA A 192 -6.62 -24.81 33.99
CA ALA A 192 -7.67 -25.83 34.05
C ALA A 192 -7.37 -27.04 33.17
N LYS A 193 -6.72 -26.86 32.01
CA LYS A 193 -6.24 -27.94 31.14
C LYS A 193 -5.06 -28.73 31.73
N LEU A 194 -4.23 -28.09 32.55
CA LEU A 194 -3.11 -28.73 33.26
C LEU A 194 -3.58 -29.61 34.43
N PHE A 195 -4.72 -29.29 35.06
CA PHE A 195 -5.30 -30.07 36.17
C PHE A 195 -6.34 -31.12 35.74
N SER A 196 -6.58 -31.28 34.43
CA SER A 196 -7.53 -32.25 33.88
C SER A 196 -6.87 -33.42 33.12
N ASN A 197 -5.56 -33.62 33.30
CA ASN A 197 -4.80 -34.81 32.90
C ASN A 197 -4.28 -35.58 34.12
#